data_AF-D4S2T6-F1
#
_entry.id   AF-D4S2T6-F1
#
_cell.length_a   1.000
_cell.length_b   1.000
_cell.length_c   1.000
_cell.angle_alpha   90.00
_cell.angle_beta   90.00
_cell.angle_gamma   90.00
#
_symmetry.space_group_name_H-M   'P 1'
#
loop_
_entity.id
_entity.type
_entity.pdbx_description
1 polymer ?
#
loop_
_entity_poly.entity_id
_entity_poly.type
_entity_poly.pdbx_seq_one_letter_code
_entity_poly.pdbx_strand_id
1 'polypeptide(L)'
;MKEVILEYREVQQIAKKTIEYAKTIIKPGMNLLDIRKSCEQKMLELGADSFWYWDIGAFVFAGDETTVSVSGKQYVTSDRIIADTDIVTIDLSP
;
A
#
# COMPACT_ATOMS: atom_id res chain seq x y z
N MET A 1 16.81 22.98 2.37
CA MET A 1 16.33 22.71 0.98
C MET A 1 16.94 21.42 0.41
N LYS A 2 18.28 21.26 0.37
CA LYS A 2 18.89 20.00 -0.11
C LYS A 2 18.57 18.77 0.75
N GLU A 3 18.51 18.95 2.07
CA GLU A 3 18.24 17.89 3.05
C GLU A 3 16.81 17.34 2.95
N VAL A 4 15.81 18.22 2.93
CA VAL A 4 14.40 17.85 2.68
C VAL A 4 14.21 17.11 1.34
N ILE A 5 14.97 17.46 0.30
CA ILE A 5 14.92 16.74 -0.99
C ILE A 5 15.51 15.33 -0.87
N LEU A 6 16.54 15.14 -0.04
CA LEU A 6 17.11 13.83 0.25
C LEU A 6 16.12 12.96 1.02
N GLU A 7 15.48 13.50 2.05
CA GLU A 7 14.43 12.80 2.83
C GLU A 7 13.26 12.36 1.92
N TYR A 8 12.72 13.26 1.08
CA TYR A 8 11.66 12.87 0.14
C TYR A 8 12.11 11.81 -0.86
N ARG A 9 13.38 11.84 -1.29
CA ARG A 9 13.92 10.82 -2.19
C ARG A 9 13.98 9.46 -1.49
N GLU A 10 14.35 9.42 -0.22
CA GLU A 10 14.39 8.19 0.58
C GLU A 10 12.99 7.60 0.75
N VAL A 11 12.00 8.40 1.15
CA VAL A 11 10.60 7.95 1.28
C VAL A 11 10.04 7.46 -0.07
N GLN A 12 10.33 8.15 -1.18
CA GLN A 12 9.96 7.67 -2.51
C GLN A 12 10.63 6.34 -2.88
N GLN A 13 11.87 6.09 -2.44
CA GLN A 13 12.49 4.78 -2.64
C GLN A 13 11.81 3.69 -1.82
N ILE A 14 11.34 3.99 -0.60
CA ILE A 14 10.57 3.06 0.23
C ILE A 14 9.29 2.65 -0.50
N ALA A 15 8.50 3.61 -0.99
CA ALA A 15 7.29 3.32 -1.75
C ALA A 15 7.59 2.46 -3.00
N LYS A 16 8.60 2.85 -3.80
CA LYS A 16 8.98 2.12 -5.01
C LYS A 16 9.38 0.67 -4.72
N LYS A 17 10.25 0.45 -3.74
CA LYS A 17 10.70 -0.90 -3.34
C LYS A 17 9.54 -1.73 -2.79
N THR A 18 8.60 -1.11 -2.09
CA THR A 18 7.41 -1.78 -1.57
C THR A 18 6.51 -2.25 -2.70
N ILE A 19 6.30 -1.45 -3.76
CA ILE A 19 5.56 -1.88 -4.95
C ILE A 19 6.27 -3.04 -5.67
N GLU A 20 7.60 -2.99 -5.81
CA GLU A 20 8.36 -4.10 -6.39
C GLU A 20 8.24 -5.39 -5.56
N TYR A 21 8.26 -5.27 -4.22
CA TYR A 21 7.99 -6.40 -3.33
C TYR A 21 6.57 -6.94 -3.49
N ALA A 22 5.55 -6.06 -3.50
CA ALA A 22 4.15 -6.44 -3.63
C ALA A 22 3.90 -7.29 -4.89
N LYS A 23 4.51 -6.91 -6.03
CA LYS A 23 4.45 -7.67 -7.29
C LYS A 23 4.95 -9.10 -7.18
N THR A 24 5.85 -9.40 -6.23
CA THR A 24 6.41 -10.74 -6.05
C THR A 24 5.58 -11.65 -5.15
N ILE A 25 4.72 -11.07 -4.30
CA ILE A 25 3.95 -11.82 -3.29
C ILE A 25 2.47 -11.93 -3.66
N ILE A 26 1.90 -10.93 -4.34
CA ILE A 26 0.47 -10.87 -4.63
C ILE A 26 0.10 -11.96 -5.64
N LYS A 27 -0.90 -12.75 -5.27
CA LYS A 27 -1.42 -13.84 -6.10
C LYS A 27 -2.91 -14.10 -5.76
N PRO A 28 -3.65 -14.74 -6.68
CA PRO A 28 -5.04 -15.12 -6.42
C PRO A 28 -5.17 -15.94 -5.13
N GLY A 29 -6.24 -15.71 -4.39
CA GLY A 29 -6.50 -16.35 -3.09
C GLY A 29 -5.93 -15.61 -1.87
N MET A 30 -5.24 -14.48 -2.05
CA MET A 30 -4.82 -13.62 -0.93
C MET A 30 -5.95 -12.70 -0.46
N ASN A 31 -5.98 -12.41 0.84
CA ASN A 31 -6.89 -11.41 1.41
C ASN A 31 -6.29 -9.99 1.30
N LEU A 32 -7.11 -8.97 1.03
CA LEU A 32 -6.64 -7.58 0.97
C LEU A 32 -6.06 -7.09 2.31
N LEU A 33 -6.56 -7.58 3.45
CA LEU A 33 -6.01 -7.29 4.77
C LEU A 33 -4.54 -7.76 4.88
N ASP A 34 -4.24 -8.95 4.36
CA ASP A 34 -2.89 -9.51 4.37
C ASP A 34 -1.96 -8.76 3.41
N ILE A 35 -2.47 -8.34 2.24
CA ILE A 35 -1.73 -7.53 1.27
C ILE A 35 -1.36 -6.18 1.88
N ARG A 36 -2.32 -5.49 2.51
CA ARG A 36 -2.07 -4.22 3.21
C ARG A 36 -1.01 -4.39 4.28
N LYS A 37 -1.19 -5.37 5.17
CA LYS A 37 -0.24 -5.66 6.26
C LYS A 37 1.16 -5.93 5.73
N SER A 38 1.28 -6.69 4.64
CA SER A 38 2.57 -7.00 4.01
C SER A 38 3.24 -5.75 3.44
N CYS A 39 2.48 -4.83 2.84
CA CYS A 39 3.01 -3.56 2.34
C CYS A 39 3.45 -2.65 3.49
N GLU A 40 2.63 -2.49 4.53
CA GLU A 40 2.95 -1.69 5.72
C GLU A 40 4.22 -2.21 6.41
N GLN A 41 4.30 -3.52 6.65
CA GLN A 41 5.50 -4.16 7.22
C GLN A 41 6.74 -3.92 6.35
N LYS A 42 6.61 -4.03 5.03
CA LYS A 42 7.73 -3.78 4.12
C LYS A 42 8.22 -2.33 4.19
N MET A 43 7.32 -1.36 4.28
CA MET A 43 7.69 0.05 4.40
C MET A 43 8.43 0.32 5.72
N LEU A 44 7.95 -0.25 6.83
CA LEU A 44 8.62 -0.15 8.13
C LEU A 44 10.02 -0.79 8.11
N GLU A 45 10.17 -1.99 7.52
CA GLU A 45 11.46 -2.65 7.34
C GLU A 45 12.45 -1.84 6.49
N LEU A 46 11.94 -1.05 5.54
CA LEU A 46 12.73 -0.19 4.65
C LEU A 46 13.05 1.18 5.26
N GLY A 47 12.53 1.47 6.46
CA GLY A 47 12.87 2.67 7.23
C GLY A 47 11.75 3.71 7.36
N ALA A 48 10.51 3.42 6.94
CA ALA A 48 9.38 4.27 7.30
C ALA A 48 9.12 4.16 8.80
N ASP A 49 8.71 5.25 9.44
CA ASP A 49 8.42 5.30 10.88
C ASP A 49 6.94 5.48 11.19
N SER A 50 6.15 5.94 10.20
CA SER A 50 4.76 6.32 10.34
C SER A 50 4.08 6.35 8.97
N PHE A 51 2.76 6.53 8.94
CA PHE A 51 1.99 6.68 7.71
C PHE A 51 1.18 7.98 7.72
N TRP A 52 1.45 8.86 6.77
CA TRP A 52 0.97 10.25 6.85
C TRP A 52 -0.55 10.39 6.62
N TYR A 53 -1.17 9.46 5.89
CA TYR A 53 -2.58 9.55 5.52
C TYR A 53 -3.45 8.74 6.49
N TRP A 54 -3.85 9.37 7.59
CA TRP A 54 -4.70 8.79 8.64
C TRP A 54 -4.13 7.53 9.30
N ASP A 55 -2.79 7.41 9.37
CA ASP A 55 -2.09 6.22 9.89
C ASP A 55 -2.42 4.94 9.11
N ILE A 56 -2.75 5.08 7.83
CA ILE A 56 -2.99 3.98 6.89
C ILE A 56 -1.79 3.96 5.96
N GLY A 57 -1.02 2.88 5.93
CA GLY A 57 0.16 2.82 5.07
C GLY A 57 -0.16 2.37 3.65
N ALA A 58 -1.16 1.51 3.46
CA ALA A 58 -1.57 1.08 2.14
C ALA A 58 -3.09 1.06 1.97
N PHE A 59 -3.58 1.76 0.97
CA PHE A 59 -4.92 1.60 0.44
C PHE A 59 -4.86 0.48 -0.58
N VAL A 60 -5.63 -0.57 -0.33
CA VAL A 60 -5.71 -1.73 -1.21
C VAL A 60 -7.16 -1.92 -1.60
N PHE A 61 -7.39 -2.06 -2.91
CA PHE A 61 -8.69 -2.30 -3.53
C PHE A 61 -8.55 -3.42 -4.56
N ALA A 62 -9.61 -4.19 -4.78
CA ALA A 62 -9.64 -5.16 -5.87
C ALA A 62 -10.98 -5.22 -6.59
N GLY A 63 -10.95 -5.60 -7.86
CA GLY A 63 -12.15 -5.76 -8.70
C GLY A 63 -12.96 -4.46 -8.80
N ASP A 64 -14.24 -4.52 -8.47
CA ASP A 64 -15.17 -3.37 -8.49
C ASP A 64 -14.79 -2.27 -7.48
N GLU A 65 -14.10 -2.60 -6.39
CA GLU A 65 -13.59 -1.62 -5.42
C GLU A 65 -12.52 -0.70 -6.02
N THR A 66 -11.91 -1.05 -7.16
CA THR A 66 -10.94 -0.16 -7.84
C THR A 66 -11.59 1.08 -8.47
N THR A 67 -12.92 1.12 -8.54
CA THR A 67 -13.67 2.23 -9.16
C THR A 67 -14.17 3.26 -8.16
N VAL A 68 -13.99 3.01 -6.85
CA VAL A 68 -14.49 3.90 -5.81
C VAL A 68 -13.46 4.96 -5.40
N SER A 69 -13.96 6.14 -5.01
CA SER A 69 -13.15 7.18 -4.37
C SER A 69 -13.54 7.25 -2.89
N VAL A 70 -12.61 6.89 -2.01
CA VAL A 70 -12.85 6.80 -0.56
C VAL A 70 -11.90 7.73 0.18
N SER A 71 -12.45 8.52 1.11
CA SER A 71 -11.64 9.34 2.01
C SER A 71 -10.89 8.44 3.00
N GLY A 72 -9.63 8.76 3.31
CA GLY A 72 -8.88 7.97 4.29
C GLY A 72 -9.48 7.96 5.69
N LYS A 73 -10.25 9.00 6.06
CA LYS A 73 -11.03 9.01 7.32
C LYS A 73 -12.05 7.89 7.43
N GLN A 74 -12.53 7.39 6.29
CA GLN A 74 -13.59 6.38 6.20
C GLN A 74 -13.07 5.07 5.60
N TYR A 75 -11.80 5.03 5.20
CA TYR A 75 -11.23 3.86 4.55
C TYR A 75 -11.10 2.71 5.55
N VAL A 76 -11.65 1.57 5.16
CA VAL A 76 -11.48 0.29 5.82
C VAL A 76 -11.11 -0.70 4.73
N THR A 77 -10.03 -1.45 4.95
CA THR A 77 -9.62 -2.50 4.02
C THR A 77 -10.66 -3.61 4.04
N SER A 78 -11.17 -3.96 2.86
CA SER A 78 -12.19 -4.99 2.68
C SER A 78 -11.65 -6.37 3.07
N ASP A 79 -12.49 -7.22 3.67
CA ASP A 79 -12.18 -8.63 3.93
C ASP A 79 -12.42 -9.47 2.66
N ARG A 80 -11.76 -9.05 1.57
CA ARG A 80 -11.92 -9.62 0.23
C ARG A 80 -10.74 -10.52 -0.12
N ILE A 81 -11.06 -11.68 -0.67
CA ILE A 81 -10.09 -12.58 -1.30
C ILE A 81 -10.01 -12.24 -2.80
N ILE A 82 -8.81 -11.99 -3.32
CA ILE A 82 -8.62 -11.63 -4.74
C ILE A 82 -8.75 -12.84 -5.67
N ALA A 83 -9.46 -12.65 -6.78
CA ALA A 83 -9.59 -13.64 -7.85
C ALA A 83 -8.40 -13.58 -8.84
N ASP A 84 -8.38 -14.50 -9.80
CA ASP A 84 -7.36 -14.61 -10.85
C ASP A 84 -7.35 -13.46 -11.86
N THR A 85 -8.50 -12.81 -12.03
CA THR A 85 -8.77 -11.76 -13.02
C THR A 85 -9.03 -10.41 -12.38
N ASP A 86 -8.95 -10.31 -11.04
CA ASP A 86 -9.11 -9.06 -10.32
C ASP A 86 -7.94 -8.11 -10.63
N ILE A 87 -8.27 -6.86 -10.96
CA ILE A 87 -7.31 -5.75 -10.91
C ILE A 87 -7.14 -5.38 -9.44
N VAL A 88 -5.89 -5.26 -8.98
CA VAL A 88 -5.55 -4.78 -7.64
C VAL A 88 -4.93 -3.39 -7.74
N THR A 89 -5.44 -2.45 -6.95
CA THR A 89 -4.87 -1.12 -6.80
C THR A 89 -4.22 -1.02 -5.43
N ILE A 90 -2.99 -0.48 -5.39
CA ILE A 90 -2.25 -0.19 -4.16
C ILE A 90 -1.81 1.27 -4.21
N ASP A 91 -2.20 2.05 -3.21
CA ASP A 91 -1.72 3.41 -2.98
C ASP A 91 -1.00 3.45 -1.62
N LEU A 92 0.24 3.92 -1.61
CA LEU A 92 1.15 3.83 -0.47
C LEU A 92 1.40 5.22 0.12
N SER A 93 1.36 5.30 1.45
CA SER A 93 1.55 6.53 2.22
C SER A 93 2.64 6.40 3.31
N PRO A 94 3.87 5.93 2.96
CA PRO A 94 5.02 6.01 3.87
C PRO A 94 5.46 7.45 4.12
#